data_AF-A0A9X2X4R4-F1
#
_entry.id   AF-A0A9X2X4R4-F1
#
_cell.length_a   1.000
_cell.length_b   1.000
_cell.length_c   1.000
_cell.angle_alpha   90.00
_cell.angle_beta   90.00
_cell.angle_gamma   90.00
#
_symmetry.space_group_name_H-M   'P 1'
#
loop_
_entity.id
_entity.type
_entity.pdbx_description
1 polymer ?
#
loop_
_entity_poly.entity_id
_entity_poly.type
_entity_poly.pdbx_seq_one_letter_code
_entity_poly.pdbx_strand_id
1 'polypeptide(L)'
;MSTFDLARLEAIIMERARSGGAESWTAQLFAAGMEKAAKKLGEEAVETVIAAVAEDKKALTSESADLLYHWLVVLAIAGVRLNEVMAELEARTARSGIEEKASRGKPPHQAAG
;
A
#
# COMPACT_ATOMS: atom_id res chain seq x y z
N MET A 1 13.77 -15.99 4.08
CA MET A 1 12.98 -14.82 3.65
C MET A 1 13.69 -13.57 4.15
N SER A 2 13.55 -12.45 3.45
CA SER A 2 14.10 -11.17 3.91
C SER A 2 13.50 -10.80 5.28
N THR A 3 14.30 -10.22 6.17
CA THR A 3 13.85 -9.67 7.45
C THR A 3 13.28 -8.26 7.32
N PHE A 4 13.25 -7.74 6.08
CA PHE A 4 12.72 -6.42 5.75
C PHE A 4 11.25 -6.52 5.36
N ASP A 5 10.41 -5.70 5.99
CA ASP A 5 8.97 -5.62 5.77
C ASP A 5 8.48 -4.15 5.76
N LEU A 6 7.18 -3.96 5.55
CA LEU A 6 6.57 -2.63 5.47
C LEU A 6 6.60 -1.87 6.80
N ALA A 7 6.52 -2.58 7.94
CA ALA A 7 6.62 -1.94 9.26
C ALA A 7 8.04 -1.39 9.49
N ARG A 8 9.07 -2.14 9.07
CA ARG A 8 10.45 -1.67 9.10
C ARG A 8 10.67 -0.49 8.16
N LEU A 9 10.06 -0.52 6.97
CA LEU A 9 10.11 0.59 6.02
C LEU A 9 9.44 1.85 6.56
N GLU A 10 8.24 1.74 7.14
CA GLU A 10 7.54 2.86 7.81
C GLU A 10 8.43 3.50 8.87
N ALA A 11 9.07 2.69 9.73
CA ALA A 11 9.99 3.20 10.76
C ALA A 11 11.18 3.95 10.17
N ILE A 12 11.76 3.45 9.06
CA ILE A 12 12.86 4.12 8.35
C ILE A 12 12.39 5.44 7.73
N ILE A 13 11.20 5.47 7.13
CA ILE A 13 10.61 6.68 6.55
C ILE A 13 10.42 7.75 7.63
N MET A 14 9.82 7.38 8.76
CA MET A 14 9.61 8.31 9.88
C MET A 14 10.93 8.83 10.46
N GLU A 15 11.95 7.98 10.55
CA GLU A 15 13.27 8.41 11.00
C GLU A 15 13.91 9.41 10.03
N ARG A 16 13.89 9.10 8.73
CA ARG A 16 14.44 9.98 7.68
C ARG A 16 13.66 11.28 7.49
N ALA A 17 12.37 11.28 7.79
CA ALA A 17 11.55 12.48 7.77
C ALA A 17 11.96 13.46 8.89
N ARG A 18 12.30 12.93 10.08
CA ARG A 18 12.72 13.73 11.24
C ARG A 18 14.15 14.23 11.16
N SER A 19 15.04 13.50 10.50
CA SER A 19 16.47 13.82 10.50
C SER A 19 16.82 15.11 9.75
N GLY A 20 15.89 15.70 8.98
CA GLY A 20 16.00 17.06 8.42
C GLY A 20 17.17 17.27 7.45
N GLY A 21 17.90 16.22 7.08
CA GLY A 21 19.04 16.31 6.17
C GLY A 21 18.56 16.61 4.76
N ALA A 22 19.07 17.70 4.17
CA ALA A 22 18.76 18.10 2.79
C ALA A 22 19.03 17.00 1.75
N GLU A 23 19.96 16.08 2.05
CA GLU A 23 20.30 14.91 1.22
C GLU A 23 19.25 13.78 1.27
N SER A 24 18.34 13.80 2.24
CA SER A 24 17.31 12.76 2.39
C SER A 24 16.12 13.08 1.48
N TRP A 25 15.93 12.27 0.44
CA TRP A 25 14.74 12.35 -0.41
C TRP A 25 13.43 12.30 0.38
N THR A 26 13.37 11.48 1.45
CA THR A 26 12.21 11.42 2.34
C THR A 26 11.95 12.76 3.02
N ALA A 27 12.99 13.41 3.55
CA ALA A 27 12.83 14.71 4.21
C ALA A 27 12.32 15.77 3.22
N GLN A 28 12.81 15.73 1.97
CA GLN A 28 12.33 16.62 0.90
C GLN A 28 10.85 16.40 0.57
N LEU A 29 10.39 15.15 0.49
CA LEU A 29 8.96 14.87 0.26
C LEU A 29 8.08 15.36 1.41
N PHE A 30 8.51 15.18 2.66
CA PHE A 30 7.78 15.68 3.82
C PHE A 30 7.75 17.21 3.83
N ALA A 31 8.87 17.87 3.53
CA ALA A 31 8.93 19.33 3.41
C ALA A 31 8.07 19.87 2.26
N ALA A 32 8.00 19.15 1.15
CA ALA A 32 7.15 19.50 0.00
C ALA A 32 5.66 19.22 0.22
N GLY A 33 5.31 18.41 1.22
CA GLY A 33 3.95 18.14 1.66
C GLY A 33 3.14 17.19 0.75
N MET A 34 1.84 17.11 1.06
CA MET A 34 0.93 16.10 0.50
C MET A 34 0.84 16.14 -1.02
N GLU A 35 0.79 17.31 -1.64
CA GLU A 35 0.61 17.43 -3.10
C GLU A 35 1.76 16.75 -3.86
N LYS A 36 3.02 17.02 -3.47
CA LYS A 36 4.18 16.43 -4.11
C LYS A 36 4.27 14.92 -3.86
N ALA A 37 3.98 14.48 -2.63
CA ALA A 37 4.00 13.07 -2.27
C ALA A 37 2.92 12.27 -3.01
N ALA A 38 1.68 12.78 -3.07
CA ALA A 38 0.58 12.15 -3.79
C ALA A 38 0.82 12.11 -5.30
N LYS A 39 1.43 13.16 -5.88
CA LYS A 39 1.84 13.16 -7.28
C LYS A 39 2.82 12.02 -7.57
N LYS A 40 3.86 11.86 -6.75
CA LYS A 40 4.81 10.75 -6.89
C LYS A 40 4.12 9.39 -6.77
N LEU A 41 3.26 9.20 -5.77
CA LEU A 41 2.47 7.98 -5.63
C LEU A 41 1.66 7.67 -6.91
N GLY A 42 1.05 8.68 -7.52
CA GLY A 42 0.30 8.54 -8.76
C GLY A 42 1.18 8.17 -9.96
N GLU A 43 2.38 8.73 -10.07
CA GLU A 43 3.37 8.37 -11.10
C GLU A 43 3.75 6.88 -10.99
N GLU A 44 4.17 6.43 -9.81
CA GLU A 44 4.59 5.03 -9.59
C GLU A 44 3.43 4.04 -9.82
N ALA A 45 2.19 4.45 -9.53
CA ALA A 45 1.01 3.62 -9.80
C ALA A 45 0.80 3.40 -11.31
N VAL A 46 1.00 4.44 -12.11
CA VAL A 46 0.90 4.34 -13.58
C VAL A 46 2.06 3.51 -14.13
N GLU A 47 3.28 3.72 -13.64
CA GLU A 47 4.46 2.95 -14.04
C GLU A 47 4.31 1.46 -13.70
N THR A 48 3.78 1.14 -12.51
CA THR A 48 3.44 -0.23 -12.10
C THR A 48 2.45 -0.88 -13.07
N VAL A 49 1.39 -0.16 -13.47
CA VAL A 49 0.40 -0.66 -14.44
C VAL A 49 1.04 -0.91 -15.80
N ILE A 50 1.88 0.02 -16.28
CA ILE A 50 2.60 -0.13 -17.55
C ILE A 50 3.50 -1.37 -17.51
N ALA A 51 4.27 -1.55 -16.45
CA ALA A 51 5.16 -2.70 -16.28
C ALA A 51 4.39 -4.03 -16.24
N ALA A 52 3.22 -4.05 -15.59
CA ALA A 52 2.34 -5.22 -15.56
C ALA A 52 1.81 -5.57 -16.96
N VAL A 53 1.32 -4.58 -17.71
CA VAL A 53 0.80 -4.77 -19.08
C VAL A 53 1.91 -5.21 -20.04
N ALA A 54 3.14 -4.74 -19.83
CA ALA A 54 4.31 -5.14 -20.61
C ALA A 54 4.82 -6.54 -20.26
N GLU A 55 4.24 -7.21 -19.24
CA GLU A 55 4.72 -8.48 -18.68
C GLU A 55 6.20 -8.44 -18.22
N ASP A 56 6.73 -7.25 -17.95
CA ASP A 56 8.10 -7.06 -17.47
C ASP A 56 8.15 -7.26 -15.96
N LYS A 57 8.49 -8.47 -15.54
CA LYS A 57 8.60 -8.83 -14.11
C LYS A 57 9.62 -8.00 -13.35
N LYS A 58 10.71 -7.57 -14.00
CA LYS A 58 11.77 -6.81 -13.34
C LYS A 58 11.29 -5.38 -13.09
N ALA A 59 10.73 -4.74 -14.12
CA ALA A 59 10.11 -3.43 -13.98
C ALA A 59 8.97 -3.49 -12.96
N LEU A 60 8.07 -4.47 -13.07
CA LEU A 60 6.94 -4.60 -12.15
C LEU A 60 7.39 -4.73 -10.69
N THR A 61 8.48 -5.47 -10.43
CA THR A 61 9.05 -5.57 -9.07
C THR A 61 9.61 -4.23 -8.59
N SER A 62 10.28 -3.48 -9.46
CA SER A 62 10.86 -2.17 -9.14
C SER A 62 9.76 -1.14 -8.86
N GLU A 63 8.83 -0.96 -9.79
CA GLU A 63 7.75 0.03 -9.66
C GLU A 63 6.82 -0.29 -8.49
N SER A 64 6.58 -1.58 -8.20
CA SER A 64 5.82 -1.97 -7.01
C SER A 64 6.53 -1.58 -5.71
N ALA A 65 7.87 -1.62 -5.68
CA ALA A 65 8.63 -1.19 -4.51
C ALA A 65 8.53 0.34 -4.32
N ASP A 66 8.65 1.11 -5.40
CA ASP A 66 8.51 2.57 -5.38
C ASP A 66 7.08 3.00 -5.04
N LEU A 67 6.07 2.31 -5.57
CA LEU A 67 4.66 2.47 -5.19
C LEU A 67 4.46 2.30 -3.69
N LEU A 68 4.94 1.19 -3.11
CA LEU A 68 4.79 0.92 -1.66
C LEU A 68 5.54 1.94 -0.81
N TYR A 69 6.73 2.37 -1.25
CA TYR A 69 7.50 3.42 -0.60
C TYR A 69 6.73 4.75 -0.57
N HIS A 70 6.29 5.22 -1.73
CA HIS A 70 5.57 6.49 -1.85
C HIS A 70 4.19 6.44 -1.18
N TRP A 71 3.55 5.28 -1.14
CA TRP A 71 2.32 5.08 -0.39
C TRP A 71 2.53 5.26 1.11
N LEU A 72 3.57 4.66 1.69
CA LEU A 72 3.92 4.85 3.11
C LEU A 72 4.29 6.31 3.43
N VAL A 73 4.95 7.02 2.51
CA VAL A 73 5.22 8.46 2.68
C VAL A 73 3.91 9.26 2.73
N VAL A 74 2.96 8.99 1.85
CA VAL A 74 1.64 9.64 1.84
C VAL A 74 0.89 9.37 3.15
N LEU A 75 0.86 8.12 3.62
CA LEU A 75 0.25 7.77 4.91
C LEU A 75 0.88 8.54 6.07
N ALA A 76 2.21 8.58 6.12
CA ALA A 76 2.93 9.26 7.17
C ALA A 76 2.68 10.77 7.19
N ILE A 77 2.63 11.44 6.02
CA ILE A 77 2.25 12.86 5.92
C ILE A 77 0.80 13.08 6.36
N ALA A 78 -0.10 12.14 6.04
CA ALA A 78 -1.51 12.18 6.46
C ALA A 78 -1.72 11.87 7.96
N GLY A 79 -0.67 11.40 8.67
CA GLY A 79 -0.79 10.95 10.05
C GLY A 79 -1.53 9.61 10.21
N VAL A 80 -1.66 8.84 9.13
CA VAL A 80 -2.26 7.49 9.14
C VAL A 80 -1.16 6.47 9.33
N ARG A 81 -1.26 5.60 10.34
CA ARG A 81 -0.28 4.53 10.54
C ARG A 81 -0.56 3.34 9.64
N LEU A 82 0.49 2.65 9.21
CA LEU A 82 0.39 1.40 8.45
C LEU A 82 -0.50 0.37 9.18
N ASN A 83 -0.40 0.28 10.51
CA ASN A 83 -1.20 -0.67 11.28
C ASN A 83 -2.72 -0.42 11.18
N GLU A 84 -3.15 0.82 10.96
CA GLU A 84 -4.56 1.16 10.75
C GLU A 84 -5.04 0.62 9.40
N VAL A 85 -4.22 0.73 8.35
CA VAL A 85 -4.52 0.15 7.04
C VAL A 85 -4.51 -1.38 7.09
N MET A 86 -3.56 -1.98 7.81
CA MET A 86 -3.51 -3.43 7.99
C MET A 86 -4.73 -3.96 8.73
N ALA A 87 -5.20 -3.26 9.76
CA ALA A 87 -6.42 -3.62 10.49
C ALA A 87 -7.66 -3.56 9.58
N GLU A 88 -7.75 -2.55 8.70
CA GLU A 88 -8.82 -2.45 7.71
C GLU A 88 -8.77 -3.61 6.69
N LEU A 89 -7.57 -3.99 6.22
CA LEU A 89 -7.40 -5.14 5.33
C LEU A 89 -7.79 -6.47 6.02
N GLU A 90 -7.41 -6.65 7.28
CA GLU A 90 -7.81 -7.81 8.10
C GLU A 90 -9.34 -7.88 8.24
N ALA A 91 -10.00 -6.77 8.56
CA ALA A 91 -11.45 -6.70 8.67
C ALA A 91 -12.17 -7.08 7.36
N ARG A 92 -11.66 -6.61 6.21
CA ARG A 92 -12.22 -6.93 4.88
C ARG A 92 -12.10 -8.41 4.53
N THR A 93 -10.96 -9.02 4.85
CA THR A 93 -10.70 -10.44 4.56
C THR A 93 -11.43 -11.38 5.51
N ALA A 94 -11.66 -10.97 6.77
CA ALA A 94 -12.52 -11.70 7.69
C ALA A 94 -13.99 -11.70 7.25
N ARG A 95 -14.51 -10.56 6.77
CA ARG A 95 -15.89 -10.43 6.29
C ARG A 95 -16.16 -11.28 5.05
N SER A 96 -15.27 -11.25 4.05
CA SER A 96 -15.45 -12.08 2.85
C SER A 96 -15.51 -13.57 3.20
N GLY A 97 -14.70 -14.04 4.16
CA GLY A 97 -14.79 -15.42 4.65
C GLY A 97 -16.09 -15.77 5.37
N ILE A 98 -16.73 -14.82 6.06
CA ILE A 98 -18.04 -15.02 6.71
C ILE A 98 -19.15 -15.06 5.65
N GLU A 99 -19.15 -14.11 4.71
CA GLU A 99 -20.12 -14.05 3.61
C GLU A 99 -20.01 -15.26 2.67
N GLU A 100 -18.80 -15.72 2.38
CA GLU A 100 -18.54 -16.93 1.59
C GLU A 100 -18.99 -18.21 2.32
N LYS A 101 -18.86 -18.27 3.65
CA LYS A 101 -19.44 -19.37 4.44
C LYS A 101 -20.96 -19.32 4.49
N ALA A 102 -21.55 -18.12 4.62
CA ALA A 102 -22.99 -17.93 4.63
C ALA A 102 -23.64 -18.31 3.28
N SER A 103 -22.96 -18.07 2.16
CA SER A 103 -23.45 -18.46 0.82
C SER A 103 -23.39 -19.97 0.58
N ARG A 104 -22.40 -20.68 1.18
CA ARG A 104 -22.30 -22.16 1.13
C ARG A 104 -23.38 -22.88 1.95
N GLY A 105 -23.97 -22.22 2.95
CA GLY A 105 -25.04 -22.78 3.79
C GLY A 105 -26.44 -22.75 3.16
N LYS A 106 -26.62 -22.12 1.99
CA LYS A 106 -27.91 -22.09 1.28
C LYS A 106 -27.93 -23.22 0.24
N PRO A 107 -28.69 -24.31 0.46
CA PRO A 107 -28.80 -25.36 -0.57
C PRO A 107 -29.40 -24.77 -1.85
N PRO A 108 -28.91 -25.16 -3.04
CA PRO A 108 -29.56 -24.77 -4.27
C PRO A 108 -30.92 -25.49 -4.31
N HIS A 109 -31.97 -24.74 -4.66
CA HIS A 109 -33.31 -25.22 -4.95
C HIS A 109 -34.31 -25.33 -3.77
N GLN A 110 -35.05 -24.26 -3.53
CA GLN A 110 -36.49 -24.31 -3.21
C GLN A 110 -37.13 -22.96 -3.59
N ALA A 111 -37.35 -22.76 -4.89
CA ALA A 111 -38.26 -21.75 -5.43
C ALA A 111 -38.80 -22.27 -6.77
N ALA A 112 -39.64 -23.29 -6.69
CA ALA A 112 -40.62 -23.63 -7.71
C ALA A 112 -41.78 -24.32 -6.98
N GLY A 113 -42.85 -23.56 -6.79
CA GLY A 113 -44.15 -23.96 -6.27
C GLY A 113 -45.16 -22.95 -6.79
#